data_AF-A0A1R0GFX6-F1
#
_entry.id   AF-A0A1R0GFX6-F1
#
_cell.length_a   1.000
_cell.length_b   1.000
_cell.length_c   1.000
_cell.angle_alpha   90.00
_cell.angle_beta   90.00
_cell.angle_gamma   90.00
#
_symmetry.space_group_name_H-M   'P 1'
#
loop_
_entity.id
_entity.type
_entity.pdbx_description
1 polymer ?
#
loop_
_entity_poly.entity_id
_entity_poly.type
_entity_poly.pdbx_seq_one_letter_code
_entity_poly.pdbx_strand_id
1 'polypeptide(L)'
;MQMKRTLTPGSNEFKEAVGLAWLDFVDPSFNKDLDKIQIVFDSSSLGQMKGAQQIVAFARSTLTHDVWKTKVNAKNFSNEKNRKAYDAIEGAVKNYDLGAFSDDRFHGFVKSIEFLGESLDSDNDAGTNTQKQLISQQLPSLDKNMVWARLVSVCVELNGVAGEISLSNLNAFMPELVDDFGIARLLLRAMSTSTENGILEIKQHEFYEKLQKKLLLIGLPVMSYDINHNLSKDKPEFASLKLSSAISDVGKNQARIEQDGVVSTIYAKNKGVSAIKKLTNDSIGEILNSWFPDHEHTANTNHRFIIQELQCELFAANIQTGELSEERFETTAYAEILVSTGEDPLLKREYKLWVSGRGHDELEVTWQFSFNMSKQKDYFARSKHFSSSFFASNYFREKLNAYEKVLEKILAGWKPVVRLGLPEKKEDQFHNDLGLISNIPRNDELLEMSRRIKVINLILNLAEKNSIHLRFSDAAFDKLLTEELIVTAVQDLVNVCTPYPPNHYRSAAYVQGDNWEICMVARNFFIGFQKFQLQKPSVRF
;
A
#
# COMPACT_ATOMS: atom_id res chain seq x y z
N MET A 1 19.64 22.16 6.19
CA MET A 1 19.36 21.67 4.82
C MET A 1 20.40 22.25 3.87
N GLN A 2 20.91 21.49 2.92
CA GLN A 2 21.88 21.97 1.92
C GLN A 2 21.39 21.65 0.50
N MET A 3 21.62 22.56 -0.45
CA MET A 3 21.23 22.38 -1.86
C MET A 3 22.46 22.39 -2.77
N LYS A 4 22.59 21.40 -3.66
CA LYS A 4 23.73 21.27 -4.59
C LYS A 4 23.23 21.03 -6.01
N ARG A 5 23.61 21.90 -6.97
CA ARG A 5 23.20 21.75 -8.39
C ARG A 5 23.72 20.49 -9.05
N THR A 6 24.90 20.05 -8.66
CA THR A 6 25.48 18.78 -9.09
C THR A 6 26.04 18.07 -7.89
N LEU A 7 25.77 16.77 -7.75
CA LEU A 7 26.25 16.00 -6.61
C LEU A 7 26.62 14.59 -7.05
N THR A 8 27.85 14.19 -6.76
CA THR A 8 28.37 12.87 -7.11
C THR A 8 29.16 12.31 -5.92
N PRO A 9 28.95 11.06 -5.50
CA PRO A 9 29.74 10.49 -4.42
C PRO A 9 31.25 10.55 -4.74
N GLY A 10 32.03 11.12 -3.81
CA GLY A 10 33.48 11.27 -3.93
C GLY A 10 33.96 12.61 -4.53
N SER A 11 33.06 13.42 -5.10
CA SER A 11 33.35 14.80 -5.50
C SER A 11 33.68 15.70 -4.29
N ASN A 12 34.30 16.85 -4.53
CA ASN A 12 34.61 17.81 -3.45
C ASN A 12 33.34 18.39 -2.85
N GLU A 13 32.35 18.69 -3.68
CA GLU A 13 31.03 19.20 -3.31
C GLU A 13 30.28 18.20 -2.44
N PHE A 14 30.41 16.90 -2.74
CA PHE A 14 29.85 15.83 -1.92
C PHE A 14 30.55 15.71 -0.57
N LYS A 15 31.88 15.74 -0.56
CA LYS A 15 32.66 15.67 0.69
C LYS A 15 32.35 16.86 1.61
N GLU A 16 32.25 18.05 1.05
CA GLU A 16 31.83 19.25 1.76
C GLU A 16 30.40 19.11 2.29
N ALA A 17 29.44 18.69 1.45
CA ALA A 17 28.05 18.59 1.87
C ALA A 17 27.85 17.60 3.02
N VAL A 18 28.43 16.41 2.90
CA VAL A 18 28.37 15.37 3.93
C VAL A 18 29.17 15.79 5.17
N GLY A 19 30.30 16.45 5.01
CA GLY A 19 31.12 16.95 6.11
C GLY A 19 30.42 18.02 6.94
N LEU A 20 29.79 19.00 6.28
CA LEU A 20 28.98 20.01 6.97
C LEU A 20 27.74 19.39 7.64
N ALA A 21 27.08 18.43 6.98
CA ALA A 21 25.99 17.67 7.60
C ALA A 21 26.46 16.91 8.85
N TRP A 22 27.69 16.38 8.84
CA TRP A 22 28.25 15.76 10.03
C TRP A 22 28.42 16.76 11.17
N LEU A 23 28.90 17.98 10.88
CA LEU A 23 29.01 19.04 11.89
C LEU A 23 27.64 19.38 12.50
N ASP A 24 26.59 19.48 11.68
CA ASP A 24 25.22 19.69 12.16
C ASP A 24 24.77 18.52 13.08
N PHE A 25 25.05 17.27 12.70
CA PHE A 25 24.65 16.09 13.46
C PHE A 25 25.33 15.97 14.84
N VAL A 26 26.58 16.43 14.94
CA VAL A 26 27.33 16.39 16.20
C VAL A 26 27.10 17.61 17.07
N ASP A 27 26.40 18.63 16.56
CA ASP A 27 26.03 19.79 17.35
C ASP A 27 25.11 19.37 18.52
N PRO A 28 25.34 19.87 19.75
CA PRO A 28 24.51 19.53 20.91
C PRO A 28 23.02 19.89 20.77
N SER A 29 22.68 20.83 19.90
CA SER A 29 21.29 21.21 19.62
C SER A 29 20.57 20.21 18.71
N PHE A 30 21.29 19.33 18.01
CA PHE A 30 20.71 18.33 17.12
C PHE A 30 20.08 17.18 17.91
N ASN A 31 18.75 17.08 17.82
CA ASN A 31 17.99 16.01 18.43
C ASN A 31 17.94 14.79 17.51
N LYS A 32 18.73 13.76 17.84
CA LYS A 32 18.88 12.55 17.04
C LYS A 32 17.62 11.71 16.85
N ASP A 33 16.59 11.92 17.68
CA ASP A 33 15.32 11.19 17.59
C ASP A 33 14.27 11.92 16.74
N LEU A 34 14.42 13.24 16.56
CA LEU A 34 13.42 14.10 15.91
C LEU A 34 13.95 14.75 14.64
N ASP A 35 15.22 15.15 14.64
CA ASP A 35 15.80 15.95 13.58
C ASP A 35 16.32 15.07 12.44
N LYS A 36 16.26 15.64 11.23
CA LYS A 36 16.77 15.03 10.00
C LYS A 36 17.57 16.04 9.22
N ILE A 37 18.64 15.57 8.59
CA ILE A 37 19.49 16.41 7.73
C ILE A 37 19.18 16.09 6.28
N GLN A 38 18.72 17.10 5.55
CA GLN A 38 18.40 16.96 4.13
C GLN A 38 19.48 17.60 3.26
N ILE A 39 20.02 16.81 2.34
CA ILE A 39 20.91 17.24 1.27
C ILE A 39 20.14 17.08 -0.05
N VAL A 40 19.70 18.22 -0.58
CA VAL A 40 18.94 18.32 -1.83
C VAL A 40 19.91 18.48 -2.99
N PHE A 41 19.68 17.76 -4.08
CA PHE A 41 20.47 17.85 -5.29
C PHE A 41 19.60 17.86 -6.54
N ASP A 42 20.13 18.37 -7.65
CA ASP A 42 19.35 18.40 -8.90
C ASP A 42 19.08 16.99 -9.46
N SER A 43 17.87 16.78 -9.97
CA SER A 43 17.42 15.55 -10.60
C SER A 43 18.35 14.99 -11.68
N SER A 44 19.13 15.84 -12.38
CA SER A 44 20.18 15.43 -13.33
C SER A 44 21.26 14.56 -12.69
N SER A 45 21.51 14.71 -11.38
CA SER A 45 22.48 13.92 -10.61
C SER A 45 21.89 12.64 -10.02
N LEU A 46 20.58 12.38 -10.18
CA LEU A 46 19.89 11.24 -9.56
C LEU A 46 20.56 9.90 -9.90
N GLY A 47 20.90 9.67 -11.17
CA GLY A 47 21.56 8.44 -11.60
C GLY A 47 22.92 8.18 -10.92
N GLN A 48 23.64 9.24 -10.55
CA GLN A 48 24.93 9.17 -9.84
C GLN A 48 24.74 9.03 -8.32
N MET A 49 23.70 9.66 -7.77
CA MET A 49 23.39 9.68 -6.35
C MET A 49 22.60 8.45 -5.84
N LYS A 50 22.06 7.61 -6.75
CA LYS A 50 21.37 6.35 -6.37
C LYS A 50 22.16 5.51 -5.37
N GLY A 51 23.49 5.44 -5.52
CA GLY A 51 24.35 4.70 -4.61
C GLY A 51 24.32 5.25 -3.18
N ALA A 52 24.41 6.57 -3.02
CA ALA A 52 24.35 7.23 -1.71
C ALA A 52 22.96 7.11 -1.06
N GLN A 53 21.88 7.26 -1.84
CA GLN A 53 20.51 7.02 -1.38
C GLN A 53 20.33 5.59 -0.86
N GLN A 54 20.87 4.61 -1.58
CA GLN A 54 20.80 3.20 -1.18
C GLN A 54 21.58 2.91 0.10
N ILE A 55 22.75 3.55 0.29
CA ILE A 55 23.56 3.41 1.51
C ILE A 55 22.82 3.96 2.75
N VAL A 56 22.15 5.10 2.62
CA VAL A 56 21.27 5.66 3.66
C VAL A 56 20.12 4.71 3.97
N ALA A 57 19.46 4.17 2.94
CA ALA A 57 18.39 3.20 3.14
C ALA A 57 18.88 1.93 3.87
N PHE A 58 20.08 1.44 3.55
CA PHE A 58 20.69 0.32 4.27
C PHE A 58 20.96 0.67 5.74
N ALA A 59 21.48 1.86 6.03
CA ALA A 59 21.71 2.31 7.41
C ALA A 59 20.40 2.35 8.21
N ARG A 60 19.33 2.89 7.63
CA ARG A 60 18.00 2.96 8.28
C ARG A 60 17.38 1.58 8.53
N SER A 61 17.64 0.61 7.64
CA SER A 61 17.15 -0.77 7.76
C SER A 61 17.93 -1.64 8.74
N THR A 62 18.97 -1.11 9.42
CA THR A 62 19.87 -1.89 10.27
C THR A 62 20.01 -1.28 11.66
N LEU A 63 20.22 -2.13 12.67
CA LEU A 63 20.32 -1.73 14.06
C LEU A 63 21.74 -1.32 14.48
N THR A 64 22.77 -1.92 13.89
CA THR A 64 24.17 -1.69 14.24
C THR A 64 25.03 -1.42 13.00
N HIS A 65 26.17 -0.76 13.22
CA HIS A 65 27.13 -0.46 12.16
C HIS A 65 27.71 -1.73 11.53
N ASP A 66 28.05 -2.76 12.31
CA ASP A 66 28.63 -4.00 11.78
C ASP A 66 27.71 -4.70 10.76
N VAL A 67 26.41 -4.77 11.09
CA VAL A 67 25.39 -5.35 10.18
C VAL A 67 25.25 -4.48 8.94
N TRP A 68 25.26 -3.16 9.10
CA TRP A 68 25.23 -2.21 7.99
C TRP A 68 26.45 -2.36 7.07
N LYS A 69 27.67 -2.36 7.62
CA LYS A 69 28.92 -2.52 6.88
C LYS A 69 29.02 -3.87 6.18
N THR A 70 28.55 -4.94 6.83
CA THR A 70 28.42 -6.26 6.19
C THR A 70 27.49 -6.20 4.99
N LYS A 71 26.34 -5.56 5.15
CA LYS A 71 25.33 -5.35 4.11
C LYS A 71 25.88 -4.52 2.93
N VAL A 72 26.68 -3.48 3.19
CA VAL A 72 27.35 -2.67 2.16
C VAL A 72 28.40 -3.47 1.38
N ASN A 73 29.09 -4.41 2.01
CA ASN A 73 30.19 -5.14 1.38
C ASN A 73 29.77 -6.48 0.73
N ALA A 74 28.54 -6.93 0.96
CA ALA A 74 28.03 -8.17 0.38
C ALA A 74 27.94 -8.10 -1.16
N LYS A 75 28.79 -8.88 -1.83
CA LYS A 75 28.99 -8.87 -3.31
C LYS A 75 27.70 -9.04 -4.14
N ASN A 76 26.71 -9.77 -3.60
CA ASN A 76 25.44 -10.06 -4.28
C ASN A 76 24.26 -9.24 -3.75
N PHE A 77 24.52 -8.25 -2.89
CA PHE A 77 23.48 -7.40 -2.30
C PHE A 77 23.77 -5.91 -2.51
N SER A 78 25.05 -5.54 -2.57
CA SER A 78 25.51 -4.19 -2.80
C SER A 78 26.38 -4.14 -4.05
N ASN A 79 26.17 -3.16 -4.92
CA ASN A 79 26.96 -2.98 -6.14
C ASN A 79 28.19 -2.09 -5.88
N GLU A 80 29.04 -1.94 -6.89
CA GLU A 80 30.26 -1.11 -6.77
C GLU A 80 29.95 0.37 -6.50
N LYS A 81 28.85 0.90 -7.05
CA LYS A 81 28.43 2.29 -6.83
C LYS A 81 28.07 2.52 -5.36
N ASN A 82 27.39 1.57 -4.73
CA ASN A 82 27.04 1.62 -3.31
C ASN A 82 28.30 1.59 -2.44
N ARG A 83 29.24 0.67 -2.71
CA ARG A 83 30.53 0.61 -1.97
C ARG A 83 31.32 1.91 -2.09
N LYS A 84 31.46 2.44 -3.30
CA LYS A 84 32.11 3.74 -3.53
C LYS A 84 31.39 4.89 -2.81
N ALA A 85 30.06 4.85 -2.76
CA ALA A 85 29.29 5.85 -2.03
C ALA A 85 29.48 5.74 -0.51
N TYR A 86 29.53 4.53 0.04
CA TYR A 86 29.85 4.31 1.45
C TYR A 86 31.25 4.84 1.78
N ASP A 87 32.27 4.46 1.00
CA ASP A 87 33.65 4.92 1.20
C ASP A 87 33.76 6.45 1.09
N ALA A 88 32.99 7.06 0.18
CA ALA A 88 32.94 8.50 0.04
C ALA A 88 32.27 9.20 1.23
N ILE A 89 31.18 8.64 1.77
CA ILE A 89 30.48 9.19 2.96
C ILE A 89 31.38 9.03 4.19
N GLU A 90 31.96 7.84 4.40
CA GLU A 90 32.87 7.56 5.51
C GLU A 90 34.12 8.44 5.43
N GLY A 91 34.72 8.57 4.24
CA GLY A 91 35.86 9.45 4.01
C GLY A 91 35.53 10.92 4.26
N ALA A 92 34.35 11.39 3.85
CA ALA A 92 33.89 12.75 4.12
C ALA A 92 33.75 12.99 5.64
N VAL A 93 33.10 12.08 6.36
CA VAL A 93 32.94 12.19 7.82
C VAL A 93 34.30 12.17 8.52
N LYS A 94 35.19 11.23 8.19
CA LYS A 94 36.53 11.14 8.80
C LYS A 94 37.38 12.39 8.58
N ASN A 95 37.17 13.10 7.48
CA ASN A 95 37.88 14.36 7.21
C ASN A 95 37.38 15.51 8.10
N TYR A 96 36.11 15.49 8.52
CA TYR A 96 35.48 16.53 9.33
C TYR A 96 35.42 16.17 10.83
N ASP A 97 35.53 14.89 11.16
CA ASP A 97 35.61 14.38 12.52
C ASP A 97 37.07 14.29 12.97
N LEU A 98 37.58 15.36 13.58
CA LEU A 98 38.97 15.55 14.02
C LEU A 98 39.40 14.63 15.19
N GLY A 99 39.02 13.34 15.16
CA GLY A 99 39.53 12.30 16.06
C GLY A 99 38.50 11.61 16.96
N ALA A 100 37.20 11.91 16.82
CA ALA A 100 36.13 11.28 17.60
C ALA A 100 35.25 10.31 16.79
N PHE A 101 35.80 9.81 15.68
CA PHE A 101 35.11 8.89 14.78
C PHE A 101 34.85 7.57 15.50
N SER A 102 33.59 7.18 15.53
CA SER A 102 33.17 5.85 15.95
C SER A 102 32.15 5.33 14.97
N ASP A 103 32.23 4.03 14.72
CA ASP A 103 31.38 3.30 13.80
C ASP A 103 29.89 3.47 14.15
N ASP A 104 29.53 3.44 15.44
CA ASP A 104 28.15 3.65 15.89
C ASP A 104 27.66 5.08 15.68
N ARG A 105 28.49 6.11 15.93
CA ARG A 105 28.11 7.50 15.66
C ARG A 105 27.97 7.76 14.17
N PHE A 106 28.85 7.17 13.36
CA PHE A 106 28.77 7.24 11.91
C PHE A 106 27.49 6.60 11.39
N HIS A 107 27.11 5.43 11.90
CA HIS A 107 25.84 4.79 11.56
C HIS A 107 24.63 5.63 11.98
N GLY A 108 24.64 6.20 13.20
CA GLY A 108 23.60 7.12 13.66
C GLY A 108 23.46 8.37 12.77
N PHE A 109 24.58 8.94 12.34
CA PHE A 109 24.59 10.04 11.38
C PHE A 109 23.94 9.65 10.06
N VAL A 110 24.38 8.54 9.45
CA VAL A 110 23.86 8.14 8.14
C VAL A 110 22.36 7.76 8.20
N LYS A 111 21.85 7.34 9.35
CA LYS A 111 20.39 7.18 9.54
C LYS A 111 19.64 8.52 9.51
N SER A 112 20.29 9.59 9.99
CA SER A 112 19.72 10.92 10.16
C SER A 112 19.80 11.78 8.89
N ILE A 113 20.65 11.42 7.91
CA ILE A 113 20.73 12.14 6.62
C ILE A 113 19.71 11.61 5.61
N GLU A 114 19.33 12.47 4.66
CA GLU A 114 18.47 12.14 3.52
C GLU A 114 18.95 12.88 2.26
N PHE A 115 19.08 12.14 1.16
CA PHE A 115 19.48 12.69 -0.14
C PHE A 115 18.24 12.82 -1.05
N LEU A 116 17.83 14.04 -1.36
CA LEU A 116 16.62 14.34 -2.13
C LEU A 116 16.98 14.84 -3.52
N GLY A 117 16.54 14.13 -4.55
CA GLY A 117 16.73 14.54 -5.95
C GLY A 117 15.50 15.30 -6.44
N GLU A 118 15.63 16.61 -6.61
CA GLU A 118 14.55 17.52 -7.02
C GLU A 118 14.95 18.24 -8.31
N SER A 119 14.01 18.59 -9.19
CA SER A 119 14.35 19.45 -10.33
C SER A 119 14.48 20.90 -9.86
N LEU A 120 15.72 21.41 -9.82
CA LEU A 120 16.00 22.76 -9.32
C LEU A 120 15.75 23.84 -10.38
N ASP A 121 15.65 23.45 -11.65
CA ASP A 121 15.44 24.36 -12.79
C ASP A 121 14.00 24.27 -13.36
N SER A 122 13.07 23.56 -12.69
CA SER A 122 11.68 23.40 -13.14
C SER A 122 10.67 23.66 -12.02
N ASP A 123 9.76 24.60 -12.25
CA ASP A 123 8.61 24.86 -11.37
C ASP A 123 7.53 23.75 -11.41
N ASN A 124 7.69 22.79 -12.32
CA ASN A 124 6.71 21.72 -12.59
C ASN A 124 7.25 20.32 -12.24
N ASP A 125 8.08 20.24 -11.22
CA ASP A 125 8.65 18.98 -10.74
C ASP A 125 7.63 18.08 -10.02
N ALA A 126 7.89 16.77 -10.00
CA ALA A 126 7.09 15.78 -9.30
C ALA A 126 7.01 16.05 -7.79
N GLY A 127 8.08 16.54 -7.15
CA GLY A 127 8.09 16.92 -5.74
C GLY A 127 7.16 18.10 -5.47
N THR A 128 7.30 19.17 -6.24
CA THR A 128 6.41 20.35 -6.19
C THR A 128 4.94 19.98 -6.45
N ASN A 129 4.67 19.13 -7.43
CA ASN A 129 3.32 18.65 -7.73
C ASN A 129 2.76 17.77 -6.60
N THR A 130 3.60 16.96 -5.95
CA THR A 130 3.22 16.19 -4.76
C THR A 130 2.85 17.12 -3.61
N GLN A 131 3.63 18.17 -3.34
CA GLN A 131 3.31 19.14 -2.28
C GLN A 131 2.04 19.92 -2.57
N LYS A 132 1.85 20.40 -3.81
CA LYS A 132 0.59 21.01 -4.26
C LYS A 132 -0.58 20.05 -4.11
N GLN A 133 -0.36 18.75 -4.31
CA GLN A 133 -1.39 17.74 -4.10
C GLN A 133 -1.69 17.50 -2.62
N LEU A 134 -0.70 17.51 -1.73
CA LEU A 134 -0.94 17.46 -0.29
C LEU A 134 -1.70 18.70 0.19
N ILE A 135 -1.33 19.89 -0.29
CA ILE A 135 -2.06 21.13 -0.02
C ILE A 135 -3.51 21.00 -0.49
N SER A 136 -3.75 20.49 -1.71
CA SER A 136 -5.12 20.33 -2.20
C SER A 136 -5.92 19.37 -1.31
N GLN A 137 -5.33 18.24 -0.91
CA GLN A 137 -5.96 17.26 -0.02
C GLN A 137 -6.32 17.85 1.35
N GLN A 138 -5.43 18.65 1.94
CA GLN A 138 -5.63 19.20 3.29
C GLN A 138 -6.47 20.47 3.30
N LEU A 139 -6.35 21.31 2.27
CA LEU A 139 -7.00 22.62 2.15
C LEU A 139 -7.85 22.68 0.86
N PRO A 140 -8.91 21.86 0.75
CA PRO A 140 -9.62 21.63 -0.51
C PRO A 140 -10.44 22.82 -1.01
N SER A 141 -10.68 23.81 -0.14
CA SER A 141 -11.36 25.06 -0.46
C SER A 141 -10.44 26.14 -1.01
N LEU A 142 -9.12 25.91 -1.01
CA LEU A 142 -8.13 26.88 -1.43
C LEU A 142 -7.44 26.47 -2.73
N ASP A 143 -7.03 27.45 -3.52
CA ASP A 143 -6.22 27.21 -4.70
C ASP A 143 -4.83 26.73 -4.26
N LYS A 144 -4.50 25.47 -4.59
CA LYS A 144 -3.24 24.83 -4.21
C LYS A 144 -2.00 25.55 -4.74
N ASN A 145 -2.10 26.21 -5.91
CA ASN A 145 -0.98 26.96 -6.48
C ASN A 145 -0.79 28.27 -5.74
N MET A 146 -1.86 28.95 -5.35
CA MET A 146 -1.79 30.17 -4.53
C MET A 146 -1.22 29.88 -3.14
N VAL A 147 -1.68 28.81 -2.48
CA VAL A 147 -1.16 28.41 -1.17
C VAL A 147 0.32 28.02 -1.28
N TRP A 148 0.69 27.24 -2.30
CA TRP A 148 2.09 26.90 -2.55
C TRP A 148 2.95 28.13 -2.80
N ALA A 149 2.51 29.04 -3.67
CA ALA A 149 3.22 30.29 -3.94
C ALA A 149 3.40 31.12 -2.66
N ARG A 150 2.39 31.18 -1.80
CA ARG A 150 2.47 31.88 -0.52
C ARG A 150 3.48 31.24 0.43
N LEU A 151 3.45 29.91 0.56
CA LEU A 151 4.43 29.16 1.36
C LEU A 151 5.85 29.42 0.86
N VAL A 152 6.07 29.38 -0.46
CA VAL A 152 7.36 29.70 -1.07
C VAL A 152 7.79 31.14 -0.76
N SER A 153 6.92 32.13 -0.91
CA SER A 153 7.24 33.53 -0.59
C SER A 153 7.69 33.70 0.86
N VAL A 154 6.97 33.08 1.81
CA VAL A 154 7.32 33.14 3.23
C VAL A 154 8.65 32.44 3.50
N CYS A 155 8.90 31.28 2.88
CA CYS A 155 10.19 30.62 2.99
C CYS A 155 11.34 31.51 2.45
N VAL A 156 11.12 32.24 1.36
CA VAL A 156 12.11 33.19 0.80
C VAL A 156 12.37 34.35 1.78
N GLU A 157 11.32 34.91 2.39
CA GLU A 157 11.44 35.96 3.41
C GLU A 157 12.26 35.48 4.63
N LEU A 158 12.01 34.24 5.08
CA LEU A 158 12.68 33.66 6.25
C LEU A 158 14.10 33.17 5.98
N ASN A 159 14.42 32.83 4.73
CA ASN A 159 15.74 32.33 4.35
C ASN A 159 16.86 33.33 4.65
N GLY A 160 16.57 34.64 4.56
CA GLY A 160 17.53 35.70 4.87
C GLY A 160 17.84 35.88 6.37
N VAL A 161 17.01 35.31 7.25
CA VAL A 161 17.09 35.49 8.72
C VAL A 161 17.20 34.18 9.49
N ALA A 162 17.39 33.05 8.79
CA ALA A 162 17.34 31.71 9.38
C ALA A 162 16.04 31.47 10.19
N GLY A 163 14.91 31.99 9.70
CA GLY A 163 13.64 31.94 10.41
C GLY A 163 12.96 30.56 10.35
N GLU A 164 12.20 30.23 11.39
CA GLU A 164 11.44 28.98 11.52
C GLU A 164 9.93 29.24 11.43
N ILE A 165 9.19 28.33 10.78
CA ILE A 165 7.72 28.31 10.80
C ILE A 165 7.22 27.15 11.66
N SER A 166 6.37 27.47 12.63
CA SER A 166 5.61 26.52 13.45
C SER A 166 4.17 27.00 13.57
N LEU A 167 3.25 26.17 14.10
CA LEU A 167 1.86 26.62 14.29
C LEU A 167 1.75 27.86 15.19
N SER A 168 2.60 27.98 16.20
CA SER A 168 2.54 29.09 17.17
C SER A 168 2.96 30.43 16.57
N ASN A 169 3.74 30.43 15.48
CA ASN A 169 4.16 31.64 14.78
C ASN A 169 3.58 31.77 13.37
N LEU A 170 2.81 30.76 12.90
CA LEU A 170 2.19 30.76 11.58
C LEU A 170 1.34 32.01 11.33
N ASN A 171 0.65 32.51 12.37
CA ASN A 171 -0.16 33.72 12.28
C ASN A 171 0.64 35.00 12.00
N ALA A 172 1.92 35.04 12.36
CA ALA A 172 2.77 36.18 12.05
C ALA A 172 3.15 36.23 10.56
N PHE A 173 3.17 35.08 9.87
CA PHE A 173 3.67 34.96 8.50
C PHE A 173 2.57 34.71 7.46
N MET A 174 1.55 33.95 7.82
CA MET A 174 0.43 33.57 6.95
C MET A 174 -0.91 33.64 7.71
N PRO A 175 -1.29 34.82 8.25
CA PRO A 175 -2.53 34.99 9.03
C PRO A 175 -3.76 34.50 8.26
N GLU A 176 -3.75 34.61 6.94
CA GLU A 176 -4.81 34.19 6.04
C GLU A 176 -4.98 32.66 5.93
N LEU A 177 -4.00 31.86 6.34
CA LEU A 177 -4.03 30.38 6.24
C LEU A 177 -4.09 29.66 7.61
N VAL A 178 -3.95 30.39 8.72
CA VAL A 178 -3.87 29.80 10.08
C VAL A 178 -5.07 28.93 10.39
N ASP A 179 -6.28 29.45 10.15
CA ASP A 179 -7.52 28.75 10.43
C ASP A 179 -7.66 27.50 9.57
N ASP A 180 -7.30 27.59 8.29
CA ASP A 180 -7.40 26.48 7.36
C ASP A 180 -6.45 25.32 7.74
N PHE A 181 -5.18 25.63 8.05
CA PHE A 181 -4.23 24.62 8.53
C PHE A 181 -4.60 24.08 9.92
N GLY A 182 -5.06 24.94 10.83
CA GLY A 182 -5.51 24.55 12.17
C GLY A 182 -6.69 23.57 12.14
N ILE A 183 -7.69 23.86 11.31
CA ILE A 183 -8.86 23.00 11.10
C ILE A 183 -8.46 21.67 10.45
N ALA A 184 -7.64 21.69 9.40
CA ALA A 184 -7.20 20.47 8.72
C ALA A 184 -6.43 19.52 9.66
N ARG A 185 -5.51 20.06 10.47
CA ARG A 185 -4.78 19.28 11.47
C ARG A 185 -5.70 18.71 12.55
N LEU A 186 -6.67 19.49 13.04
CA LEU A 186 -7.63 19.04 14.04
C LEU A 186 -8.54 17.92 13.49
N LEU A 187 -8.95 18.02 12.22
CA LEU A 187 -9.74 16.99 11.55
C LEU A 187 -8.95 15.67 11.42
N LEU A 188 -7.69 15.71 11.01
CA LEU A 188 -6.83 14.52 10.94
C LEU A 188 -6.66 13.87 12.31
N ARG A 189 -6.44 14.67 13.37
CA ARG A 189 -6.37 14.16 14.75
C ARG A 189 -7.70 13.54 15.18
N ALA A 190 -8.82 14.15 14.81
CA ALA A 190 -10.14 13.58 15.11
C ALA A 190 -10.40 12.24 14.41
N MET A 191 -9.92 12.08 13.17
CA MET A 191 -10.05 10.83 12.43
C MET A 191 -9.16 9.70 12.96
N SER A 192 -8.03 10.02 13.59
CA SER A 192 -7.09 9.03 14.14
C SER A 192 -7.31 8.70 15.63
N THR A 193 -8.16 9.45 16.32
CA THR A 193 -8.40 9.29 17.75
C THR A 193 -9.51 8.29 18.03
N SER A 194 -9.20 7.23 18.79
CA SER A 194 -10.17 6.20 19.21
C SER A 194 -10.45 6.19 20.72
N THR A 195 -9.81 7.08 21.49
CA THR A 195 -9.90 7.13 22.96
C THR A 195 -10.81 8.27 23.43
N GLU A 196 -11.54 8.04 24.52
CA GLU A 196 -12.45 9.05 25.10
C GLU A 196 -11.71 10.33 25.52
N ASN A 197 -10.53 10.19 26.13
CA ASN A 197 -9.70 11.34 26.50
C ASN A 197 -9.25 12.15 25.27
N GLY A 198 -8.86 11.49 24.19
CA GLY A 198 -8.48 12.19 22.96
C GLY A 198 -9.66 12.93 22.32
N ILE A 199 -10.87 12.36 22.38
CA ILE A 199 -12.09 13.03 21.91
C ILE A 199 -12.39 14.29 22.75
N LEU A 200 -12.16 14.24 24.06
CA LEU A 200 -12.32 15.40 24.94
C LEU A 200 -11.31 16.51 24.62
N GLU A 201 -10.04 16.15 24.37
CA GLU A 201 -9.00 17.10 23.94
C GLU A 201 -9.34 17.78 22.60
N ILE A 202 -9.92 17.04 21.65
CA ILE A 202 -10.38 17.60 20.37
C ILE A 202 -11.47 18.65 20.59
N LYS A 203 -12.43 18.37 21.48
CA LYS A 203 -13.53 19.31 21.80
C LYS A 203 -13.04 20.60 22.46
N GLN A 204 -11.92 20.54 23.17
CA GLN A 204 -11.31 21.68 23.86
C GLN A 204 -10.34 22.48 22.97
N HIS A 205 -10.09 22.04 21.73
CA HIS A 205 -9.12 22.68 20.85
C HIS A 205 -9.65 24.02 20.30
N GLU A 206 -8.78 25.02 20.15
CA GLU A 206 -9.13 26.37 19.69
C GLU A 206 -9.80 26.44 18.29
N PHE A 207 -9.59 25.44 17.44
CA PHE A 207 -10.17 25.35 16.10
C PHE A 207 -11.47 24.52 16.07
N TYR A 208 -11.91 23.95 17.20
CA TYR A 208 -13.06 23.02 17.24
C TYR A 208 -14.36 23.66 16.76
N GLU A 209 -14.68 24.86 17.25
CA GLU A 209 -15.86 25.63 16.82
C GLU A 209 -15.82 25.95 15.31
N LYS A 210 -14.63 26.28 14.79
CA LYS A 210 -14.44 26.57 13.36
C LYS A 210 -14.57 25.31 12.51
N LEU A 211 -14.06 24.17 12.99
CA LEU A 211 -14.22 22.86 12.38
C LEU A 211 -15.71 22.46 12.32
N GLN A 212 -16.46 22.61 13.41
CA GLN A 212 -17.89 22.31 13.44
C GLN A 212 -18.67 23.14 12.41
N LYS A 213 -18.41 24.45 12.35
CA LYS A 213 -19.03 25.34 11.34
C LYS A 213 -18.69 24.92 9.92
N LYS A 214 -17.44 24.52 9.66
CA LYS A 214 -16.99 24.07 8.32
C LYS A 214 -17.64 22.73 7.92
N LEU A 215 -17.80 21.80 8.87
CA LEU A 215 -18.51 20.52 8.64
C LEU A 215 -20.00 20.70 8.36
N LEU A 216 -20.65 21.63 9.07
CA LEU A 216 -22.06 21.99 8.85
C LEU A 216 -22.31 22.54 7.43
N LEU A 217 -21.39 23.36 6.92
CA LEU A 217 -21.47 23.91 5.55
C LEU A 217 -21.31 22.84 4.45
N ILE A 218 -20.68 21.70 4.76
CA ILE A 218 -20.43 20.61 3.81
C ILE A 218 -21.54 19.54 3.88
N GLY A 219 -22.55 19.71 4.74
CA GLY A 219 -23.69 18.79 4.87
C GLY A 219 -23.33 17.44 5.50
N LEU A 220 -22.20 17.35 6.21
CA LEU A 220 -21.85 16.18 7.01
C LEU A 220 -22.61 16.25 8.35
N PRO A 221 -23.21 15.14 8.83
CA PRO A 221 -23.92 15.17 10.09
C PRO A 221 -22.95 15.48 11.24
N VAL A 222 -23.41 16.34 12.15
CA VAL A 222 -22.74 16.65 13.41
C VAL A 222 -22.45 15.33 14.12
N MET A 223 -21.19 15.12 14.53
CA MET A 223 -20.74 13.98 15.34
C MET A 223 -21.51 13.96 16.68
N SER A 224 -22.72 13.41 16.67
CA SER A 224 -23.54 13.13 17.84
C SER A 224 -23.61 11.61 17.98
N TYR A 225 -22.59 11.05 18.63
CA TYR A 225 -22.69 9.71 19.19
C TYR A 225 -23.32 9.84 20.57
N ASP A 226 -24.64 9.71 20.65
CA ASP A 226 -25.29 9.35 21.91
C ASP A 226 -25.07 7.85 22.13
N ILE A 227 -24.20 7.54 23.08
CA ILE A 227 -23.86 6.16 23.47
C ILE A 227 -24.99 5.65 24.37
N ASN A 228 -25.75 4.70 23.84
CA ASN A 228 -26.69 3.92 24.64
C ASN A 228 -25.90 2.95 25.53
N HIS A 229 -25.89 3.20 26.84
CA HIS A 229 -25.27 2.33 27.83
C HIS A 229 -26.07 1.01 27.93
N ASN A 230 -25.50 -0.09 27.44
CA ASN A 230 -25.67 -1.38 28.08
C ASN A 230 -24.45 -2.27 27.86
N LEU A 231 -23.82 -2.63 28.98
CA LEU A 231 -22.61 -3.44 29.10
C LEU A 231 -22.85 -4.88 28.61
N SER A 232 -21.94 -5.39 27.77
CA SER A 232 -21.42 -6.74 27.96
C SER A 232 -19.90 -6.65 28.06
N LYS A 233 -19.39 -7.06 29.23
CA LYS A 233 -17.98 -7.23 29.51
C LYS A 233 -17.42 -8.30 28.57
N ASP A 234 -16.57 -7.91 27.63
CA ASP A 234 -15.49 -8.76 27.14
C ASP A 234 -14.34 -7.85 26.72
N LYS A 235 -13.20 -8.03 27.39
CA LYS A 235 -11.95 -7.31 27.12
C LYS A 235 -11.43 -7.70 25.72
N PRO A 236 -11.11 -6.74 24.83
CA PRO A 236 -10.15 -6.96 23.79
C PRO A 236 -8.86 -6.22 24.16
N GLU A 237 -7.93 -6.91 24.82
CA GLU A 237 -6.52 -6.57 24.68
C GLU A 237 -6.05 -7.18 23.35
N PHE A 238 -6.12 -6.40 22.26
CA PHE A 238 -5.54 -6.79 20.97
C PHE A 238 -4.77 -5.64 20.32
N ALA A 239 -3.57 -6.01 19.83
CA ALA A 239 -2.97 -5.54 18.57
C ALA A 239 -2.02 -4.33 18.50
N SER A 240 -1.41 -3.80 19.57
CA SER A 240 -0.28 -2.86 19.39
C SER A 240 1.10 -3.48 19.59
N LEU A 241 1.25 -4.40 20.55
CA LEU A 241 2.57 -4.94 20.93
C LEU A 241 3.10 -6.07 20.01
N LYS A 242 2.22 -6.88 19.39
CA LYS A 242 2.67 -7.95 18.47
C LYS A 242 2.99 -7.46 17.06
N LEU A 243 2.39 -6.35 16.61
CA LEU A 243 2.74 -5.74 15.33
C LEU A 243 4.14 -5.12 15.37
N SER A 244 4.53 -4.56 16.52
CA SER A 244 5.88 -4.03 16.74
C SER A 244 6.95 -5.11 16.76
N SER A 245 6.62 -6.33 17.23
CA SER A 245 7.54 -7.48 17.17
C SER A 245 7.65 -8.05 15.75
N ALA A 246 6.54 -8.11 15.00
CA ALA A 246 6.54 -8.56 13.60
C ALA A 246 7.33 -7.58 12.69
N ILE A 247 7.21 -6.27 12.93
CA ILE A 247 8.00 -5.25 12.22
C ILE A 247 9.49 -5.33 12.59
N SER A 248 9.83 -5.75 13.80
CA SER A 248 11.22 -5.94 14.23
C SER A 248 11.89 -7.18 13.62
N ASP A 249 11.13 -8.23 13.27
CA ASP A 249 11.68 -9.46 12.67
C ASP A 249 11.73 -9.42 11.13
N VAL A 250 10.90 -8.59 10.48
CA VAL A 250 10.97 -8.29 9.02
C VAL A 250 12.27 -7.56 8.64
N GLY A 251 12.96 -6.93 9.61
CA GLY A 251 14.26 -6.31 9.39
C GLY A 251 15.42 -7.26 9.09
N LYS A 252 15.24 -8.59 9.20
CA LYS A 252 16.34 -9.57 9.07
C LYS A 252 16.48 -10.22 7.69
N ASN A 253 15.50 -10.15 6.80
CA ASN A 253 15.55 -10.83 5.49
C ASN A 253 15.26 -9.89 4.33
N GLN A 254 16.22 -9.06 3.92
CA GLN A 254 16.10 -8.37 2.64
C GLN A 254 17.43 -8.29 1.90
N ALA A 255 17.63 -9.30 1.07
CA ALA A 255 18.58 -9.33 -0.03
C ALA A 255 18.07 -10.16 -1.21
N ARG A 256 17.49 -9.51 -2.24
CA ARG A 256 17.65 -9.87 -3.67
C ARG A 256 16.93 -8.93 -4.65
N ILE A 257 17.69 -7.90 -5.02
CA ILE A 257 17.99 -7.37 -6.36
C ILE A 257 17.05 -7.79 -7.51
N GLU A 258 16.51 -6.77 -8.19
CA GLU A 258 16.19 -6.75 -9.61
C GLU A 258 17.34 -6.06 -10.36
N GLN A 259 17.78 -6.64 -11.47
CA GLN A 259 18.53 -5.92 -12.50
C GLN A 259 17.62 -5.77 -13.71
N ASP A 260 17.50 -4.52 -14.17
CA ASP A 260 16.97 -4.17 -15.48
C ASP A 260 17.74 -4.85 -16.61
N GLY A 261 16.98 -5.36 -17.56
CA GLY A 261 17.49 -5.85 -18.83
C GLY A 261 16.48 -6.83 -19.38
N VAL A 262 15.47 -6.30 -20.10
CA VAL A 262 14.43 -7.01 -20.87
C VAL A 262 14.66 -8.52 -20.90
N VAL A 263 14.13 -9.23 -19.91
CA VAL A 263 14.01 -10.68 -20.00
C VAL A 263 12.66 -10.89 -20.64
N SER A 264 12.67 -11.39 -21.87
CA SER A 264 11.49 -11.97 -22.52
C SER A 264 10.68 -12.70 -21.47
N THR A 265 9.38 -12.43 -21.37
CA THR A 265 8.44 -13.28 -20.64
C THR A 265 8.81 -14.73 -20.97
N ILE A 266 9.51 -15.41 -20.05
CA ILE A 266 9.74 -16.83 -20.19
C ILE A 266 8.41 -17.41 -19.78
N TYR A 267 7.53 -17.53 -20.77
CA TYR A 267 6.47 -18.50 -20.71
C TYR A 267 7.16 -19.80 -20.35
N ALA A 268 6.89 -20.33 -19.17
CA ALA A 268 7.09 -21.73 -18.95
C ALA A 268 6.26 -22.41 -20.05
N LYS A 269 6.91 -22.86 -21.12
CA LYS A 269 6.29 -23.78 -22.06
C LYS A 269 5.79 -24.90 -21.16
N ASN A 270 4.47 -25.05 -21.11
CA ASN A 270 3.79 -26.11 -20.41
C ASN A 270 4.24 -27.42 -21.08
N LYS A 271 5.43 -27.90 -20.70
CA LYS A 271 6.07 -29.07 -21.28
C LYS A 271 5.40 -30.26 -20.66
N GLY A 272 4.40 -30.75 -21.39
CA GLY A 272 3.85 -32.07 -21.22
C GLY A 272 2.69 -32.11 -20.24
N VAL A 273 1.65 -32.78 -20.71
CA VAL A 273 0.53 -33.39 -20.00
C VAL A 273 1.02 -34.14 -18.77
N SER A 274 1.41 -33.41 -17.73
CA SER A 274 1.70 -33.96 -16.41
C SER A 274 0.37 -33.93 -15.68
N ALA A 275 -0.16 -35.10 -15.37
CA ALA A 275 -1.42 -35.24 -14.64
C ALA A 275 -1.40 -34.33 -13.42
N ILE A 276 -2.47 -33.55 -13.22
CA ILE A 276 -2.68 -32.69 -12.04
C ILE A 276 -2.37 -33.51 -10.79
N LYS A 277 -1.23 -33.24 -10.14
CA LYS A 277 -0.92 -33.84 -8.84
C LYS A 277 -1.71 -33.09 -7.79
N LYS A 278 -2.77 -33.72 -7.29
CA LYS A 278 -3.54 -33.19 -6.16
C LYS A 278 -2.66 -33.21 -4.92
N LEU A 279 -2.84 -32.23 -4.03
CA LEU A 279 -2.26 -32.28 -2.69
C LEU A 279 -2.61 -33.61 -2.02
N THR A 280 -1.58 -34.34 -1.61
CA THR A 280 -1.69 -35.57 -0.84
C THR A 280 -1.24 -35.33 0.60
N ASN A 281 -1.48 -36.31 1.45
CA ASN A 281 -0.97 -36.29 2.82
C ASN A 281 0.57 -36.18 2.84
N ASP A 282 1.25 -36.86 1.91
CA ASP A 282 2.71 -36.81 1.77
C ASP A 282 3.16 -35.44 1.26
N SER A 283 2.45 -34.86 0.30
CA SER A 283 2.70 -33.50 -0.21
C SER A 283 2.66 -32.44 0.90
N ILE A 284 1.68 -32.53 1.82
CA ILE A 284 1.59 -31.60 2.95
C ILE A 284 2.75 -31.82 3.93
N GLY A 285 3.17 -33.07 4.12
CA GLY A 285 4.38 -33.39 4.87
C GLY A 285 5.62 -32.80 4.24
N GLU A 286 5.79 -32.90 2.92
CA GLU A 286 6.91 -32.30 2.18
C GLU A 286 6.90 -30.77 2.28
N ILE A 287 5.73 -30.13 2.13
CA ILE A 287 5.54 -28.70 2.33
C ILE A 287 5.96 -28.30 3.75
N LEU A 288 5.46 -29.00 4.77
CA LEU A 288 5.75 -28.69 6.16
C LEU A 288 7.24 -28.88 6.48
N ASN A 289 7.85 -29.97 6.03
CA ASN A 289 9.28 -30.23 6.22
C ASN A 289 10.15 -29.18 5.48
N SER A 290 9.70 -28.69 4.32
CA SER A 290 10.38 -27.63 3.57
C SER A 290 10.29 -26.26 4.25
N TRP A 291 9.16 -25.99 4.93
CA TRP A 291 8.91 -24.74 5.63
C TRP A 291 9.48 -24.71 7.06
N PHE A 292 9.53 -25.88 7.72
CA PHE A 292 10.01 -26.06 9.08
C PHE A 292 11.00 -27.23 9.16
N PRO A 293 12.18 -27.13 8.52
CA PRO A 293 13.14 -28.24 8.40
C PRO A 293 13.68 -28.71 9.75
N ASP A 294 13.72 -27.83 10.75
CA ASP A 294 14.25 -28.12 12.08
C ASP A 294 13.19 -28.65 13.06
N HIS A 295 11.94 -28.85 12.61
CA HIS A 295 10.88 -29.36 13.48
C HIS A 295 10.96 -30.88 13.64
N GLU A 296 11.27 -31.33 14.86
CA GLU A 296 11.21 -32.74 15.22
C GLU A 296 9.80 -33.15 15.65
N HIS A 297 9.29 -34.21 15.03
CA HIS A 297 7.99 -34.78 15.39
C HIS A 297 8.13 -35.77 16.55
N THR A 298 7.39 -35.54 17.61
CA THR A 298 7.25 -36.47 18.74
C THR A 298 6.08 -37.44 18.51
N ALA A 299 6.22 -38.73 18.86
CA ALA A 299 5.12 -39.70 18.76
C ALA A 299 3.94 -39.34 19.66
N ASN A 300 2.73 -39.75 19.27
CA ASN A 300 1.48 -39.52 20.01
C ASN A 300 1.21 -38.05 20.38
N THR A 301 1.54 -37.13 19.48
CA THR A 301 1.30 -35.69 19.69
C THR A 301 0.51 -35.08 18.54
N ASN A 302 -0.18 -33.98 18.86
CA ASN A 302 -0.86 -33.14 17.89
C ASN A 302 -0.13 -31.80 17.83
N HIS A 303 0.42 -31.46 16.68
CA HIS A 303 1.07 -30.18 16.43
C HIS A 303 0.16 -29.29 15.61
N ARG A 304 0.16 -27.99 15.92
CA ARG A 304 -0.59 -26.96 15.18
C ARG A 304 0.38 -25.90 14.69
N PHE A 305 0.50 -25.79 13.37
CA PHE A 305 1.30 -24.76 12.71
C PHE A 305 0.36 -23.67 12.20
N ILE A 306 0.66 -22.43 12.57
CA ILE A 306 -0.08 -21.26 12.13
C ILE A 306 0.86 -20.42 11.27
N ILE A 307 0.48 -20.20 10.02
CA ILE A 307 1.26 -19.44 9.04
C ILE A 307 0.46 -18.19 8.72
N GLN A 308 0.97 -17.06 9.18
CA GLN A 308 0.27 -15.78 9.09
C GLN A 308 0.27 -15.20 7.68
N GLU A 309 1.32 -15.51 6.90
CA GLU A 309 1.48 -15.00 5.55
C GLU A 309 2.08 -16.06 4.63
N LEU A 310 1.32 -16.40 3.60
CA LEU A 310 1.65 -17.30 2.51
C LEU A 310 1.38 -16.59 1.21
N GLN A 311 2.15 -16.94 0.19
CA GLN A 311 1.80 -16.58 -1.18
C GLN A 311 1.09 -17.74 -1.83
N CYS A 312 0.09 -17.42 -2.65
CA CYS A 312 -0.72 -18.42 -3.31
C CYS A 312 -0.96 -18.01 -4.76
N GLU A 313 -0.73 -18.92 -5.69
CA GLU A 313 -1.15 -18.76 -7.09
C GLU A 313 -2.48 -19.46 -7.28
N LEU A 314 -3.50 -18.71 -7.71
CA LEU A 314 -4.82 -19.25 -8.07
C LEU A 314 -4.91 -19.47 -9.58
N PHE A 315 -5.36 -20.66 -9.97
CA PHE A 315 -5.57 -21.08 -11.35
C PHE A 315 -6.98 -21.66 -11.55
N ALA A 316 -7.33 -21.93 -12.80
CA ALA A 316 -8.40 -22.84 -13.16
C ALA A 316 -7.81 -24.14 -13.73
N ALA A 317 -8.43 -25.28 -13.44
CA ALA A 317 -8.03 -26.59 -13.92
C ALA A 317 -9.19 -27.34 -14.58
N ASN A 318 -8.94 -27.93 -15.74
CA ASN A 318 -9.86 -28.88 -16.34
C ASN A 318 -9.58 -30.26 -15.77
N ILE A 319 -10.44 -30.72 -14.85
CA ILE A 319 -10.26 -32.00 -14.16
C ILE A 319 -10.38 -33.21 -15.10
N GLN A 320 -11.07 -33.06 -16.23
CA GLN A 320 -11.24 -34.15 -17.21
C GLN A 320 -9.98 -34.35 -18.05
N THR A 321 -9.38 -33.24 -18.52
CA THR A 321 -8.20 -33.28 -19.40
C THR A 321 -6.87 -33.22 -18.63
N GLY A 322 -6.89 -32.77 -17.38
CA GLY A 322 -5.69 -32.51 -16.60
C GLY A 322 -5.01 -31.18 -16.94
N GLU A 323 -5.65 -30.32 -17.74
CA GLU A 323 -5.09 -29.05 -18.20
C GLU A 323 -5.22 -27.96 -17.12
N LEU A 324 -4.24 -27.05 -17.08
CA LEU A 324 -4.24 -25.86 -16.23
C LEU A 324 -4.37 -24.60 -17.08
N SER A 325 -5.06 -23.58 -16.59
CA SER A 325 -5.07 -22.26 -17.21
C SER A 325 -3.65 -21.71 -17.27
N GLU A 326 -3.31 -21.06 -18.38
CA GLU A 326 -2.05 -20.32 -18.49
C GLU A 326 -2.07 -19.11 -17.55
N GLU A 327 -3.24 -18.52 -17.38
CA GLU A 327 -3.46 -17.41 -16.47
C GLU A 327 -3.50 -17.86 -15.01
N ARG A 328 -2.87 -17.02 -14.19
CA ARG A 328 -2.81 -17.17 -12.74
C ARG A 328 -2.66 -15.80 -12.10
N PHE A 329 -3.19 -15.66 -10.89
CA PHE A 329 -2.96 -14.45 -10.11
C PHE A 329 -2.50 -14.82 -8.70
N GLU A 330 -1.68 -13.94 -8.15
CA GLU A 330 -1.10 -14.11 -6.83
C GLU A 330 -2.03 -13.50 -5.77
N THR A 331 -2.13 -14.19 -4.65
CA THR A 331 -2.88 -13.76 -3.47
C THR A 331 -2.03 -14.01 -2.23
N THR A 332 -2.33 -13.29 -1.16
CA THR A 332 -1.77 -13.58 0.16
C THR A 332 -2.75 -14.44 0.95
N ALA A 333 -2.24 -15.34 1.76
CA ALA A 333 -3.08 -16.25 2.53
C ALA A 333 -2.56 -16.49 3.94
N TYR A 334 -3.48 -16.89 4.79
CA TYR A 334 -3.23 -17.50 6.08
C TYR A 334 -3.41 -19.01 5.94
N ALA A 335 -2.59 -19.82 6.60
CA ALA A 335 -2.87 -21.24 6.73
C ALA A 335 -2.66 -21.78 8.14
N GLU A 336 -3.33 -22.88 8.38
CA GLU A 336 -3.23 -23.69 9.57
C GLU A 336 -3.03 -25.15 9.17
N ILE A 337 -1.97 -25.77 9.68
CA ILE A 337 -1.68 -27.20 9.49
C ILE A 337 -1.76 -27.89 10.84
N LEU A 338 -2.61 -28.91 10.93
CA LEU A 338 -2.70 -29.82 12.07
C LEU A 338 -2.00 -31.13 11.69
N VAL A 339 -1.07 -31.57 12.52
CA VAL A 339 -0.31 -32.82 12.34
C VAL A 339 -0.61 -33.73 13.51
N SER A 340 -1.14 -34.92 13.23
CA SER A 340 -1.32 -35.98 14.22
C SER A 340 -0.28 -37.07 13.97
N THR A 341 0.55 -37.34 14.97
CA THR A 341 1.56 -38.41 14.94
C THR A 341 1.03 -39.65 15.67
N GLY A 342 1.21 -40.83 15.06
CA GLY A 342 0.84 -42.11 15.68
C GLY A 342 1.79 -42.55 16.79
N GLU A 343 1.60 -43.78 17.27
CA GLU A 343 2.38 -44.38 18.37
C GLU A 343 3.88 -44.56 18.07
N ASP A 344 4.26 -44.56 16.79
CA ASP A 344 5.64 -44.58 16.33
C ASP A 344 5.90 -43.33 15.46
N PRO A 345 6.97 -42.54 15.72
CA PRO A 345 7.30 -41.37 14.90
C PRO A 345 7.52 -41.68 13.42
N LEU A 346 7.82 -42.95 13.09
CA LEU A 346 8.03 -43.48 11.75
C LEU A 346 6.74 -44.04 11.11
N LEU A 347 5.67 -44.28 11.87
CA LEU A 347 4.40 -44.78 11.33
C LEU A 347 3.41 -43.64 11.10
N LYS A 348 3.18 -43.37 9.80
CA LYS A 348 2.10 -42.57 9.18
C LYS A 348 1.63 -41.36 9.99
N ARG A 349 2.10 -40.19 9.57
CA ARG A 349 1.57 -38.89 9.99
C ARG A 349 0.27 -38.59 9.25
N GLU A 350 -0.74 -38.10 9.96
CA GLU A 350 -1.96 -37.59 9.34
C GLU A 350 -1.92 -36.06 9.36
N TYR A 351 -2.03 -35.44 8.19
CA TYR A 351 -2.04 -34.00 8.02
C TYR A 351 -3.45 -33.52 7.69
N LYS A 352 -3.86 -32.45 8.37
CA LYS A 352 -5.05 -31.65 8.02
C LYS A 352 -4.60 -30.23 7.76
N LEU A 353 -5.06 -29.66 6.66
CA LEU A 353 -4.64 -28.33 6.22
C LEU A 353 -5.87 -27.47 5.99
N TRP A 354 -5.85 -26.26 6.52
CA TRP A 354 -6.81 -25.21 6.25
C TRP A 354 -6.07 -23.97 5.76
N VAL A 355 -6.53 -23.39 4.66
CA VAL A 355 -5.95 -22.18 4.07
C VAL A 355 -7.08 -21.20 3.81
N SER A 356 -6.86 -19.93 4.14
CA SER A 356 -7.75 -18.82 3.83
C SER A 356 -6.95 -17.72 3.17
N GLY A 357 -7.23 -17.46 1.90
CA GLY A 357 -6.58 -16.42 1.12
C GLY A 357 -7.44 -15.18 0.94
N ARG A 358 -6.76 -14.04 0.81
CA ARG A 358 -7.34 -12.78 0.36
C ARG A 358 -6.48 -12.25 -0.80
N GLY A 359 -7.12 -11.89 -1.90
CA GLY A 359 -6.50 -11.13 -2.96
C GLY A 359 -6.11 -9.75 -2.47
N HIS A 360 -5.35 -9.04 -3.30
CA HIS A 360 -5.03 -7.64 -3.06
C HIS A 360 -6.29 -6.80 -2.79
N ASP A 361 -6.15 -5.74 -2.00
CA ASP A 361 -7.28 -4.90 -1.56
C ASP A 361 -8.09 -4.35 -2.75
N GLU A 362 -7.49 -4.26 -3.93
CA GLU A 362 -8.12 -3.79 -5.16
C GLU A 362 -8.87 -4.89 -5.95
N LEU A 363 -8.64 -6.18 -5.67
CA LEU A 363 -9.27 -7.32 -6.38
C LEU A 363 -10.37 -8.03 -5.58
N GLU A 364 -10.53 -7.71 -4.28
CA GLU A 364 -11.53 -8.27 -3.36
C GLU A 364 -11.82 -9.78 -3.49
N VAL A 365 -10.80 -10.59 -3.76
CA VAL A 365 -10.96 -12.05 -3.79
C VAL A 365 -10.78 -12.58 -2.38
N THR A 366 -11.70 -13.40 -1.89
CA THR A 366 -11.47 -14.22 -0.69
C THR A 366 -11.78 -15.66 -1.02
N TRP A 367 -10.90 -16.58 -0.65
CA TRP A 367 -11.05 -18.00 -0.92
C TRP A 367 -10.55 -18.82 0.26
N GLN A 368 -11.01 -20.06 0.35
CA GLN A 368 -10.52 -20.99 1.36
C GLN A 368 -10.26 -22.35 0.73
N PHE A 369 -9.42 -23.14 1.36
CA PHE A 369 -9.10 -24.49 0.94
C PHE A 369 -8.93 -25.34 2.19
N SER A 370 -9.49 -26.56 2.19
CA SER A 370 -9.36 -27.48 3.30
C SER A 370 -9.04 -28.89 2.81
N PHE A 371 -8.14 -29.57 3.51
CA PHE A 371 -7.72 -30.95 3.24
C PHE A 371 -7.82 -31.78 4.53
N ASN A 372 -8.40 -33.00 4.45
CA ASN A 372 -8.62 -33.94 5.56
C ASN A 372 -9.35 -33.37 6.80
N MET A 373 -10.11 -32.28 6.63
CA MET A 373 -10.94 -31.69 7.68
C MET A 373 -12.36 -32.26 7.61
N SER A 374 -12.88 -32.78 8.72
CA SER A 374 -14.27 -33.25 8.81
C SER A 374 -15.22 -32.06 8.79
N LYS A 375 -15.85 -31.78 7.64
CA LYS A 375 -16.98 -30.86 7.43
C LYS A 375 -16.95 -29.59 8.29
N GLN A 376 -16.33 -28.52 7.78
CA GLN A 376 -16.71 -27.17 8.20
C GLN A 376 -17.76 -26.60 7.23
N LYS A 377 -18.80 -26.00 7.83
CA LYS A 377 -19.89 -25.30 7.16
C LYS A 377 -19.43 -23.92 6.67
N ASP A 378 -19.71 -23.67 5.40
CA ASP A 378 -20.20 -22.43 4.77
C ASP A 378 -19.58 -21.05 5.13
N TYR A 379 -19.28 -20.31 4.03
CA TYR A 379 -19.20 -18.84 3.87
C TYR A 379 -17.90 -18.08 4.33
N PHE A 380 -17.50 -16.89 3.85
CA PHE A 380 -18.15 -15.86 3.02
C PHE A 380 -17.22 -15.02 2.12
N ALA A 381 -17.67 -14.78 0.87
CA ALA A 381 -17.30 -13.61 0.07
C ALA A 381 -17.93 -12.37 0.71
N ARG A 382 -17.17 -11.56 1.45
CA ARG A 382 -17.71 -10.29 1.97
C ARG A 382 -17.87 -9.31 0.81
N SER A 383 -19.07 -8.79 0.60
CA SER A 383 -19.23 -7.50 -0.07
C SER A 383 -18.69 -6.44 0.89
N LYS A 384 -17.41 -6.10 0.77
CA LYS A 384 -16.90 -4.89 1.42
C LYS A 384 -17.32 -3.70 0.55
N HIS A 385 -17.54 -2.54 1.18
CA HIS A 385 -17.75 -1.30 0.43
C HIS A 385 -16.48 -1.03 -0.39
N PHE A 386 -16.61 -0.98 -1.71
CA PHE A 386 -15.46 -0.82 -2.59
C PHE A 386 -15.02 0.64 -2.54
N SER A 387 -13.83 0.90 -1.98
CA SER A 387 -13.16 2.20 -2.06
C SER A 387 -11.81 2.00 -2.72
N SER A 388 -11.68 2.36 -3.98
CA SER A 388 -10.42 2.22 -4.68
C SER A 388 -9.40 3.26 -4.23
N SER A 389 -8.13 2.88 -4.27
CA SER A 389 -7.03 3.84 -4.33
C SER A 389 -7.12 4.68 -5.61
N PHE A 390 -6.48 5.85 -5.62
CA PHE A 390 -6.55 6.82 -6.73
C PHE A 390 -5.85 6.36 -8.01
N PHE A 391 -5.05 5.29 -7.95
CA PHE A 391 -4.18 4.86 -9.03
C PHE A 391 -4.28 3.35 -9.24
N ALA A 392 -4.64 2.94 -10.45
CA ALA A 392 -4.48 1.56 -10.91
C ALA A 392 -3.05 1.39 -11.43
N SER A 393 -2.20 0.71 -10.68
CA SER A 393 -0.85 0.36 -11.13
C SER A 393 -0.89 -0.63 -12.31
N ASN A 394 0.17 -0.68 -13.12
CA ASN A 394 0.31 -1.70 -14.18
C ASN A 394 0.23 -3.11 -13.60
N TYR A 395 0.84 -3.33 -12.43
CA TYR A 395 0.75 -4.57 -11.68
C TYR A 395 -0.71 -4.94 -11.37
N PHE A 396 -1.51 -3.99 -10.89
CA PHE A 396 -2.93 -4.23 -10.63
C PHE A 396 -3.70 -4.62 -11.89
N ARG A 397 -3.44 -3.97 -13.02
CA ARG A 397 -4.09 -4.30 -14.31
C ARG A 397 -3.75 -5.71 -14.79
N GLU A 398 -2.48 -6.10 -14.72
CA GLU A 398 -2.04 -7.44 -15.09
C GLU A 398 -2.74 -8.50 -14.25
N LYS A 399 -2.82 -8.29 -12.93
CA LYS A 399 -3.50 -9.22 -12.01
C LYS A 399 -5.02 -9.24 -12.22
N LEU A 400 -5.65 -8.10 -12.50
CA LEU A 400 -7.08 -8.01 -12.81
C LEU A 400 -7.44 -8.78 -14.09
N ASN A 401 -6.63 -8.63 -15.15
CA ASN A 401 -6.81 -9.37 -16.40
C ASN A 401 -6.59 -10.87 -16.22
N ALA A 402 -5.57 -11.27 -15.46
CA ALA A 402 -5.36 -12.68 -15.14
C ALA A 402 -6.54 -13.24 -14.34
N TYR A 403 -7.07 -12.46 -13.39
CA TYR A 403 -8.22 -12.85 -12.59
C TYR A 403 -9.49 -13.01 -13.42
N GLU A 404 -9.77 -12.08 -14.34
CA GLU A 404 -10.90 -12.17 -15.27
C GLU A 404 -10.87 -13.49 -16.04
N LYS A 405 -9.73 -13.82 -16.66
CA LYS A 405 -9.57 -15.01 -17.48
C LYS A 405 -9.66 -16.32 -16.69
N VAL A 406 -9.11 -16.35 -15.47
CA VAL A 406 -9.27 -17.48 -14.56
C VAL A 406 -10.76 -17.68 -14.22
N LEU A 407 -11.48 -16.59 -13.97
CA LEU A 407 -12.91 -16.65 -13.65
C LEU A 407 -13.75 -17.11 -14.84
N GLU A 408 -13.43 -16.68 -16.07
CA GLU A 408 -14.07 -17.17 -17.29
C GLU A 408 -13.91 -18.69 -17.45
N LYS A 409 -12.72 -19.23 -17.18
CA LYS A 409 -12.49 -20.69 -17.19
C LYS A 409 -13.34 -21.40 -16.15
N ILE A 410 -13.42 -20.85 -14.92
CA ILE A 410 -14.25 -21.41 -13.85
C ILE A 410 -15.73 -21.42 -14.25
N LEU A 411 -16.23 -20.32 -14.83
CA LEU A 411 -17.59 -20.23 -15.37
C LEU A 411 -17.84 -21.23 -16.52
N ALA A 412 -16.81 -21.55 -17.31
CA ALA A 412 -16.84 -22.59 -18.33
C ALA A 412 -16.76 -24.03 -17.76
N GLY A 413 -16.84 -24.20 -16.45
CA GLY A 413 -16.88 -25.51 -15.77
C GLY A 413 -15.53 -26.02 -15.27
N TRP A 414 -14.45 -25.24 -15.42
CA TRP A 414 -13.16 -25.58 -14.84
C TRP A 414 -13.22 -25.42 -13.32
N LYS A 415 -12.30 -26.08 -12.61
CA LYS A 415 -12.24 -26.03 -11.15
C LYS A 415 -11.14 -25.10 -10.68
N PRO A 416 -11.39 -24.20 -9.71
CA PRO A 416 -10.35 -23.38 -9.12
C PRO A 416 -9.36 -24.28 -8.37
N VAL A 417 -8.07 -24.03 -8.57
CA VAL A 417 -6.98 -24.72 -7.88
C VAL A 417 -5.96 -23.69 -7.38
N VAL A 418 -5.21 -24.06 -6.35
CA VAL A 418 -4.19 -23.20 -5.75
C VAL A 418 -2.85 -23.91 -5.63
N ARG A 419 -1.75 -23.17 -5.81
CA ARG A 419 -0.42 -23.58 -5.35
C ARG A 419 -0.01 -22.74 -4.15
N LEU A 420 0.58 -23.39 -3.16
CA LEU A 420 1.03 -22.75 -1.93
C LEU A 420 2.52 -22.44 -2.03
N GLY A 421 2.90 -21.26 -1.56
CA GLY A 421 4.27 -20.78 -1.58
C GLY A 421 4.62 -19.92 -0.37
N LEU A 422 5.92 -19.79 -0.11
CA LEU A 422 6.44 -18.87 0.91
C LEU A 422 6.97 -17.59 0.24
N PRO A 423 6.80 -16.42 0.88
CA PRO A 423 7.15 -15.13 0.30
C PRO A 423 8.64 -14.90 -0.03
N GLU A 424 9.56 -15.75 0.42
CA GLU A 424 11.01 -15.48 0.39
C GLU A 424 11.84 -16.30 -0.64
N LYS A 425 11.28 -17.32 -1.34
CA LYS A 425 12.06 -18.22 -2.22
C LYS A 425 11.76 -17.98 -3.71
N LYS A 426 12.63 -17.26 -4.44
CA LYS A 426 12.40 -16.90 -5.87
C LYS A 426 12.54 -18.04 -6.90
N GLU A 427 13.25 -19.13 -6.61
CA GLU A 427 13.53 -20.19 -7.61
C GLU A 427 12.65 -21.45 -7.48
N ASP A 428 11.89 -21.61 -6.40
CA ASP A 428 10.91 -22.67 -6.16
C ASP A 428 9.78 -22.14 -5.26
N GLN A 429 9.24 -20.97 -5.62
CA GLN A 429 8.34 -20.18 -4.76
C GLN A 429 7.08 -20.95 -4.37
N PHE A 430 6.59 -21.80 -5.28
CA PHE A 430 5.33 -22.52 -5.13
C PHE A 430 5.55 -24.03 -5.22
N HIS A 431 4.89 -24.77 -4.34
CA HIS A 431 4.88 -26.23 -4.41
C HIS A 431 4.19 -26.69 -5.71
N ASN A 432 4.71 -27.75 -6.32
CA ASN A 432 4.21 -28.25 -7.61
C ASN A 432 2.79 -28.84 -7.51
N ASP A 433 2.44 -29.37 -6.34
CA ASP A 433 1.14 -29.99 -6.10
C ASP A 433 0.04 -28.96 -5.90
N LEU A 434 -1.15 -29.30 -6.41
CA LEU A 434 -2.30 -28.41 -6.50
C LEU A 434 -3.35 -28.74 -5.43
N GLY A 435 -3.74 -27.72 -4.68
CA GLY A 435 -4.92 -27.76 -3.82
C GLY A 435 -6.16 -27.49 -4.64
N LEU A 436 -7.08 -28.47 -4.70
CA LEU A 436 -8.39 -28.24 -5.31
C LEU A 436 -9.28 -27.43 -4.35
N ILE A 437 -9.67 -26.22 -4.75
CA ILE A 437 -10.58 -25.40 -3.96
C ILE A 437 -11.97 -26.04 -4.03
N SER A 438 -12.43 -26.57 -2.90
CA SER A 438 -13.65 -27.39 -2.80
C SER A 438 -14.92 -26.56 -2.57
N ASN A 439 -14.79 -25.33 -2.08
CA ASN A 439 -15.87 -24.40 -1.77
C ASN A 439 -16.00 -23.31 -2.84
N ILE A 440 -16.39 -23.71 -4.05
CA ILE A 440 -16.61 -22.78 -5.15
C ILE A 440 -17.86 -21.92 -4.86
N PRO A 441 -17.81 -20.58 -5.07
CA PRO A 441 -19.00 -19.73 -4.99
C PRO A 441 -20.14 -20.26 -5.87
N ARG A 442 -21.37 -19.89 -5.52
CA ARG A 442 -22.52 -20.25 -6.35
C ARG A 442 -22.41 -19.59 -7.73
N ASN A 443 -23.05 -20.17 -8.74
CA ASN A 443 -22.92 -19.69 -10.11
C ASN A 443 -23.35 -18.21 -10.27
N ASP A 444 -24.38 -17.77 -9.54
CA ASP A 444 -24.83 -16.38 -9.50
C ASP A 444 -23.78 -15.43 -8.88
N GLU A 445 -23.05 -15.88 -7.86
CA GLU A 445 -21.94 -15.13 -7.25
C GLU A 445 -20.75 -15.03 -8.20
N LEU A 446 -20.39 -16.11 -8.90
CA LEU A 446 -19.32 -16.09 -9.91
C LEU A 446 -19.65 -15.15 -11.08
N LEU A 447 -20.89 -15.16 -11.54
CA LEU A 447 -21.36 -14.25 -12.59
C LEU A 447 -21.29 -12.78 -12.13
N GLU A 448 -21.68 -12.50 -10.89
CA GLU A 448 -21.57 -11.15 -10.31
C GLU A 448 -20.10 -10.71 -10.18
N MET A 449 -19.20 -11.59 -9.74
CA MET A 449 -17.76 -11.33 -9.68
C MET A 449 -17.21 -11.02 -11.09
N SER A 450 -17.58 -11.81 -12.10
CA SER A 450 -17.16 -11.60 -13.49
C SER A 450 -17.65 -10.27 -14.03
N ARG A 451 -18.92 -9.93 -13.77
CA ARG A 451 -19.49 -8.63 -14.15
C ARG A 451 -18.74 -7.47 -13.52
N ARG A 452 -18.42 -7.54 -12.21
CA ARG A 452 -17.68 -6.48 -11.52
C ARG A 452 -16.28 -6.27 -12.12
N ILE A 453 -15.55 -7.34 -12.40
CA ILE A 453 -14.23 -7.27 -13.04
C ILE A 453 -14.32 -6.58 -14.40
N LYS A 454 -15.31 -6.95 -15.23
CA LYS A 454 -15.57 -6.32 -16.53
C LYS A 454 -15.84 -4.82 -16.40
N VAL A 455 -16.67 -4.44 -15.43
CA VAL A 455 -16.94 -3.03 -15.13
C VAL A 455 -15.67 -2.28 -14.69
N ILE A 456 -14.83 -2.87 -13.85
CA ILE A 456 -13.55 -2.27 -13.45
C ILE A 456 -12.66 -2.07 -14.68
N ASN A 457 -12.46 -3.11 -15.50
CA ASN A 457 -11.66 -3.04 -16.71
C ASN A 457 -12.19 -2.00 -17.71
N LEU A 458 -13.51 -1.93 -17.90
CA LEU A 458 -14.15 -0.93 -18.75
C LEU A 458 -13.82 0.49 -18.27
N ILE A 459 -14.03 0.77 -16.99
CA ILE A 459 -13.77 2.09 -16.40
C ILE A 459 -12.28 2.45 -16.48
N LEU A 460 -11.36 1.51 -16.23
CA LEU A 460 -9.91 1.76 -16.39
C LEU A 460 -9.52 2.11 -17.82
N ASN A 461 -10.07 1.39 -18.79
CA ASN A 461 -9.81 1.63 -20.21
C ASN A 461 -10.37 2.99 -20.65
N LEU A 462 -11.57 3.35 -20.19
CA LEU A 462 -12.18 4.65 -20.45
C LEU A 462 -11.41 5.80 -19.78
N ALA A 463 -10.96 5.61 -18.55
CA ALA A 463 -10.14 6.56 -17.81
C ALA A 463 -8.84 6.88 -18.57
N GLU A 464 -8.12 5.84 -19.00
CA GLU A 464 -6.87 5.97 -19.75
C GLU A 464 -7.06 6.60 -21.13
N LYS A 465 -8.04 6.09 -21.90
CA LYS A 465 -8.35 6.60 -23.24
C LYS A 465 -8.60 8.11 -23.25
N ASN A 466 -9.20 8.62 -22.18
CA ASN A 466 -9.60 10.02 -22.08
C ASN A 466 -8.70 10.84 -21.13
N SER A 467 -7.62 10.25 -20.60
CA SER A 467 -6.72 10.91 -19.64
C SER A 467 -7.45 11.51 -18.42
N ILE A 468 -8.47 10.81 -17.91
CA ILE A 468 -9.24 11.21 -16.72
C ILE A 468 -9.08 10.16 -15.61
N HIS A 469 -9.03 10.59 -14.35
CA HIS A 469 -8.94 9.67 -13.22
C HIS A 469 -10.32 9.29 -12.71
N LEU A 470 -10.82 8.10 -13.06
CA LEU A 470 -12.09 7.58 -12.56
C LEU A 470 -11.88 6.73 -11.31
N ARG A 471 -12.76 6.89 -10.31
CA ARG A 471 -12.82 6.09 -9.10
C ARG A 471 -13.97 5.08 -9.16
N PHE A 472 -13.77 3.96 -8.48
CA PHE A 472 -14.79 2.94 -8.29
C PHE A 472 -15.61 3.24 -7.05
N SER A 473 -16.92 3.02 -7.14
CA SER A 473 -17.86 3.11 -6.02
C SER A 473 -18.87 1.98 -6.15
N ASP A 474 -19.61 1.69 -5.07
CA ASP A 474 -20.70 0.71 -5.12
C ASP A 474 -21.76 1.04 -6.19
N ALA A 475 -21.92 2.34 -6.51
CA ALA A 475 -22.84 2.79 -7.57
C ALA A 475 -22.39 2.35 -8.96
N ALA A 476 -21.08 2.28 -9.22
CA ALA A 476 -20.53 1.78 -10.48
C ALA A 476 -20.88 0.29 -10.70
N PHE A 477 -21.14 -0.44 -9.62
CA PHE A 477 -21.50 -1.85 -9.64
C PHE A 477 -23.01 -2.10 -9.50
N ASP A 478 -23.88 -1.09 -9.64
CA ASP A 478 -25.32 -1.35 -9.67
C ASP A 478 -25.69 -2.13 -10.95
N LYS A 479 -26.56 -3.14 -10.83
CA LYS A 479 -26.91 -4.03 -11.96
C LYS A 479 -27.69 -3.29 -13.05
N LEU A 480 -28.34 -2.19 -12.71
CA LEU A 480 -29.07 -1.36 -13.67
C LEU A 480 -28.16 -0.39 -14.43
N LEU A 481 -26.94 -0.16 -13.95
CA LEU A 481 -25.94 0.65 -14.65
C LEU A 481 -25.17 -0.24 -15.64
N THR A 482 -25.66 -0.31 -16.87
CA THR A 482 -25.06 -1.15 -17.91
C THR A 482 -23.74 -0.60 -18.43
N GLU A 483 -22.95 -1.43 -19.12
CA GLU A 483 -21.67 -1.03 -19.72
C GLU A 483 -21.86 0.11 -20.73
N GLU A 484 -22.94 0.10 -21.51
CA GLU A 484 -23.27 1.17 -22.45
C GLU A 484 -23.53 2.50 -21.71
N LEU A 485 -24.29 2.46 -20.62
CA LEU A 485 -24.55 3.64 -19.80
C LEU A 485 -23.26 4.17 -19.16
N ILE A 486 -22.34 3.29 -18.77
CA ILE A 486 -21.02 3.68 -18.25
C ILE A 486 -20.22 4.43 -19.33
N VAL A 487 -20.17 3.88 -20.55
CA VAL A 487 -19.48 4.51 -21.68
C VAL A 487 -20.08 5.88 -22.00
N THR A 488 -21.40 5.97 -22.11
CA THR A 488 -22.10 7.24 -22.36
C THR A 488 -21.79 8.25 -21.25
N ALA A 489 -21.85 7.83 -19.99
CA ALA A 489 -21.59 8.71 -18.85
C ALA A 489 -20.17 9.27 -18.82
N VAL A 490 -19.18 8.45 -19.17
CA VAL A 490 -17.80 8.91 -19.28
C VAL A 490 -17.64 9.85 -20.49
N GLN A 491 -18.26 9.55 -21.62
CA GLN A 491 -18.18 10.42 -22.80
C GLN A 491 -18.82 11.79 -22.54
N ASP A 492 -19.97 11.83 -21.88
CA ASP A 492 -20.64 13.07 -21.49
C ASP A 492 -19.77 13.91 -20.55
N LEU A 493 -19.09 13.27 -19.60
CA LEU A 493 -18.12 13.92 -18.73
C LEU A 493 -16.94 14.49 -19.54
N VAL A 494 -16.36 13.71 -20.46
CA VAL A 494 -15.24 14.14 -21.31
C VAL A 494 -15.62 15.35 -22.16
N ASN A 495 -16.84 15.38 -22.69
CA ASN A 495 -17.34 16.49 -23.51
C ASN A 495 -17.44 17.81 -22.72
N VAL A 496 -17.60 17.75 -21.39
CA VAL A 496 -17.64 18.95 -20.53
C VAL A 496 -16.28 19.30 -19.89
N CYS A 497 -15.27 18.43 -20.03
CA CYS A 497 -13.91 18.70 -19.54
C CYS A 497 -13.18 19.66 -20.48
N THR A 498 -12.93 20.92 -20.06
CA THR A 498 -12.07 21.86 -20.80
C THR A 498 -11.27 22.77 -19.85
N PRO A 499 -9.92 22.71 -19.82
CA PRO A 499 -9.01 21.61 -20.13
C PRO A 499 -8.88 20.57 -18.99
N TYR A 500 -9.66 20.74 -17.91
CA TYR A 500 -9.69 19.87 -16.75
C TYR A 500 -11.14 19.47 -16.42
N PRO A 501 -11.36 18.41 -15.63
CA PRO A 501 -12.69 18.08 -15.13
C PRO A 501 -13.28 19.23 -14.31
N PRO A 502 -14.57 19.55 -14.47
CA PRO A 502 -15.24 20.55 -13.64
C PRO A 502 -15.20 20.17 -12.16
N ASN A 503 -14.89 21.14 -11.29
CA ASN A 503 -14.79 20.93 -9.83
C ASN A 503 -16.11 20.50 -9.18
N HIS A 504 -17.24 20.80 -9.82
CA HIS A 504 -18.58 20.41 -9.38
C HIS A 504 -19.43 20.08 -10.61
N TYR A 505 -19.50 18.81 -10.92
CA TYR A 505 -20.34 18.28 -11.98
C TYR A 505 -21.20 17.14 -11.46
N ARG A 506 -22.44 17.13 -11.92
CA ARG A 506 -23.37 16.04 -11.78
C ARG A 506 -24.10 15.93 -13.10
N SER A 507 -24.03 14.76 -13.73
CA SER A 507 -24.79 14.46 -14.94
C SER A 507 -26.29 14.37 -14.64
N ALA A 508 -27.10 14.22 -15.69
CA ALA A 508 -28.43 13.64 -15.53
C ALA A 508 -28.33 12.21 -14.94
N ALA A 509 -29.43 11.69 -14.39
CA ALA A 509 -29.50 10.31 -13.93
C ALA A 509 -29.32 9.34 -15.12
N TYR A 510 -28.35 8.43 -15.02
CA TYR A 510 -28.21 7.32 -15.97
C TYR A 510 -29.06 6.11 -15.55
N VAL A 511 -29.34 6.00 -14.25
CA VAL A 511 -30.22 5.00 -13.68
C VAL A 511 -31.12 5.68 -12.66
N GLN A 512 -32.41 5.34 -12.66
CA GLN A 512 -33.38 5.84 -11.70
C GLN A 512 -34.19 4.68 -11.13
N GLY A 513 -34.27 4.61 -9.81
CA GLY A 513 -35.20 3.74 -9.07
C GLY A 513 -36.26 4.58 -8.35
N ASP A 514 -37.12 3.91 -7.57
CA ASP A 514 -38.30 4.53 -6.95
C ASP A 514 -37.99 5.73 -6.03
N ASN A 515 -36.82 5.72 -5.37
CA ASN A 515 -36.39 6.76 -4.43
C ASN A 515 -34.89 7.04 -4.51
N TRP A 516 -34.23 6.65 -5.60
CA TRP A 516 -32.80 6.86 -5.78
C TRP A 516 -32.44 7.02 -7.24
N GLU A 517 -31.27 7.61 -7.51
CA GLU A 517 -30.71 7.69 -8.85
C GLU A 517 -29.18 7.51 -8.82
N ILE A 518 -28.60 7.13 -9.95
CA ILE A 518 -27.14 7.07 -10.13
C ILE A 518 -26.75 8.09 -11.19
N CYS A 519 -25.83 8.97 -10.82
CA CYS A 519 -25.26 9.98 -11.70
C CYS A 519 -23.74 9.80 -11.81
N MET A 520 -23.17 10.27 -12.92
CA MET A 520 -21.75 10.58 -13.00
C MET A 520 -21.51 11.90 -12.27
N VAL A 521 -20.49 11.93 -11.43
CA VAL A 521 -20.16 13.07 -10.58
C VAL A 521 -18.68 13.37 -10.69
N ALA A 522 -18.34 14.66 -10.84
CA ALA A 522 -16.99 15.15 -10.60
C ALA A 522 -17.03 16.17 -9.46
N ARG A 523 -16.26 15.89 -8.41
CA ARG A 523 -16.07 16.72 -7.23
C ARG A 523 -14.59 16.74 -6.89
N ASN A 524 -14.19 17.63 -5.99
CA ASN A 524 -12.85 17.58 -5.41
C ASN A 524 -12.52 16.15 -4.96
N PHE A 525 -11.44 15.61 -5.50
CA PHE A 525 -10.92 14.25 -5.29
C PHE A 525 -11.76 13.09 -5.82
N PHE A 526 -12.99 13.26 -6.30
CA PHE A 526 -13.81 12.13 -6.76
C PHE A 526 -14.36 12.40 -8.16
N ILE A 527 -14.06 11.52 -9.10
CA ILE A 527 -14.71 11.47 -10.40
C ILE A 527 -15.19 10.03 -10.58
N GLY A 528 -16.49 9.83 -10.72
CA GLY A 528 -17.07 8.49 -10.83
C GLY A 528 -18.58 8.48 -10.60
N PHE A 529 -19.14 7.29 -10.45
CA PHE A 529 -20.57 7.12 -10.22
C PHE A 529 -20.94 7.31 -8.76
N GLN A 530 -22.06 7.97 -8.49
CA GLN A 530 -22.59 8.10 -7.13
C GLN A 530 -24.10 7.86 -7.12
N LYS A 531 -24.55 7.11 -6.10
CA LYS A 531 -25.97 6.83 -5.85
C LYS A 531 -26.53 7.88 -4.89
N PHE A 532 -27.58 8.58 -5.32
CA PHE A 532 -28.27 9.62 -4.57
C PHE A 532 -29.64 9.13 -4.12
N GLN A 533 -30.02 9.45 -2.89
CA GLN A 533 -31.39 9.26 -2.40
C GLN A 533 -32.24 10.46 -2.80
N LEU A 534 -33.38 10.23 -3.44
CA LEU A 534 -34.35 11.25 -3.77
C LEU A 534 -35.19 11.53 -2.51
N GLN A 535 -35.03 12.71 -1.93
CA GLN A 535 -35.95 13.13 -0.87
C GLN A 535 -37.34 13.29 -1.48
N LYS A 536 -38.32 12.48 -1.01
CA LYS A 536 -39.73 12.75 -1.32
C LYS A 536 -40.03 14.18 -0.85
N PRO A 537 -40.63 15.05 -1.68
CA PRO A 537 -41.05 16.35 -1.22
C PRO A 537 -41.91 16.15 0.02
N SER A 538 -41.52 16.77 1.13
CA SER A 538 -42.32 16.74 2.34
C SER A 538 -43.63 17.44 2.02
N VAL A 539 -44.68 16.64 1.81
CA VAL A 539 -46.05 17.16 1.72
C VAL A 539 -46.36 17.66 3.13
N ARG A 540 -46.07 18.93 3.38
CA ARG A 540 -46.63 19.65 4.52
C ARG A 540 -48.12 19.81 4.22
N PHE A 541 -48.95 18.97 4.83
CA PHE A 541 -50.39 19.18 4.92
C PHE A 541 -50.69 20.35 5.86
#